data_AF-A0A955UJK5-F1
#
_entry.id   AF-A0A955UJK5-F1
#
_cell.length_a   1.000
_cell.length_b   1.000
_cell.length_c   1.000
_cell.angle_alpha   90.00
_cell.angle_beta   90.00
_cell.angle_gamma   90.00
#
_symmetry.space_group_name_H-M   'P 1'
#
loop_
_entity.id
_entity.type
_entity.pdbx_description
1 polymer ?
#
loop_
_entity_poly.entity_id
_entity_poly.type
_entity_poly.pdbx_seq_one_letter_code
_entity_poly.pdbx_strand_id
1 'polypeptide(L)'
;MSAAESVPAGAAASEASPVRHALRRLSVYVRRNWRYYLTWFVVVVAYTGVFNAVPLVLGWAVDGLIDPEVEASVVIRRCWLLLGLALVGGVLRFYSRQLVFDAAREVEYEIRNDLFAHLQRQPQSFYFRWRTGDLMSRCVND
;
A
#
# COMPACT_ATOMS: atom_id res chain seq x y z
N MET A 1 7.61 55.08 -21.39
CA MET A 1 8.53 54.55 -20.36
C MET A 1 7.69 53.90 -19.28
N SER A 2 7.52 52.58 -19.38
CA SER A 2 6.76 51.74 -18.44
C SER A 2 7.73 51.27 -17.36
N ALA A 3 7.53 51.74 -16.13
CA ALA A 3 8.32 51.29 -14.99
C ALA A 3 7.82 49.88 -14.59
N ALA A 4 8.66 48.88 -14.84
CA ALA A 4 8.48 47.54 -14.37
C ALA A 4 8.56 47.52 -12.83
N GLU A 5 7.41 47.39 -12.19
CA GLU A 5 7.30 47.05 -10.77
C GLU A 5 7.80 45.61 -10.60
N SER A 6 9.05 45.47 -10.18
CA SER A 6 9.66 44.19 -9.85
C SER A 6 8.96 43.59 -8.64
N VAL A 7 8.18 42.53 -8.86
CA VAL A 7 7.59 41.68 -7.83
C VAL A 7 8.70 41.22 -6.88
N PRO A 8 8.60 41.46 -5.55
CA PRO A 8 9.67 41.12 -4.62
C PRO A 8 9.82 39.59 -4.51
N ALA A 9 11.02 39.10 -4.82
CA ALA A 9 11.45 37.69 -4.75
C ALA A 9 11.63 37.18 -3.30
N GLY A 10 10.70 37.48 -2.40
CA GLY A 10 10.80 37.21 -0.96
C GLY A 10 9.69 36.36 -0.34
N ALA A 11 8.64 35.98 -1.08
CA ALA A 11 7.47 35.29 -0.52
C ALA A 11 7.48 33.75 -0.67
N ALA A 12 8.58 33.15 -1.11
CA ALA A 12 8.65 31.70 -1.41
C ALA A 12 9.28 30.84 -0.28
N ALA A 13 9.52 31.41 0.91
CA ALA A 13 10.31 30.76 1.96
C ALA A 13 9.53 30.40 3.26
N SER A 14 8.19 30.45 3.26
CA SER A 14 7.38 30.11 4.45
C SER A 14 6.12 29.28 4.15
N GLU A 15 6.14 28.44 3.13
CA GLU A 15 5.21 27.31 3.01
C GLU A 15 5.89 26.05 3.52
N ALA A 16 6.03 25.94 4.84
CA ALA A 16 6.28 24.65 5.48
C ALA A 16 5.02 23.77 5.30
N SER A 17 4.90 23.27 4.07
CA SER A 17 3.91 22.39 3.45
C SER A 17 2.85 21.82 4.41
N PRO A 18 1.56 22.23 4.31
CA PRO A 18 0.45 21.62 5.06
C PRO A 18 0.40 20.09 4.98
N VAL A 19 0.96 19.51 3.91
CA VAL A 19 1.12 18.06 3.72
C VAL A 19 1.92 17.42 4.85
N ARG A 20 2.97 18.09 5.36
CA ARG A 20 3.82 17.54 6.43
C ARG A 20 3.07 17.37 7.75
N HIS A 21 2.13 18.27 8.03
CA HIS A 21 1.27 18.18 9.22
C HIS A 21 0.22 17.08 9.08
N ALA A 22 -0.40 16.94 7.90
CA ALA A 22 -1.32 15.85 7.61
C ALA A 22 -0.60 14.48 7.70
N LEU A 23 0.56 14.34 7.08
CA LEU A 23 1.39 13.13 7.14
C LEU A 23 1.82 12.80 8.58
N ARG A 24 2.18 13.82 9.38
CA ARG A 24 2.52 13.59 10.79
C ARG A 24 1.32 13.07 11.60
N ARG A 25 0.10 13.56 11.35
CA ARG A 25 -1.11 13.02 11.99
C ARG A 25 -1.38 11.58 11.54
N LEU A 26 -1.32 11.32 10.23
CA LEU A 26 -1.50 9.97 9.68
C LEU A 26 -0.46 8.98 10.23
N SER A 27 0.78 9.44 10.41
CA SER A 27 1.88 8.62 10.93
C SER A 27 1.64 8.08 12.33
N VAL A 28 0.75 8.68 13.13
CA VAL A 28 0.39 8.18 14.46
C VAL A 28 -0.48 6.93 14.33
N TYR A 29 -1.48 6.96 13.43
CA TYR A 29 -2.35 5.82 13.14
C TYR A 29 -1.55 4.65 12.52
N VAL A 30 -0.68 4.94 11.56
CA VAL A 30 0.19 3.92 10.94
C VAL A 30 1.15 3.31 11.96
N ARG A 31 1.76 4.12 12.84
CA ARG A 31 2.68 3.60 13.86
C ARG A 31 1.97 2.78 14.93
N ARG A 32 0.71 3.09 15.26
CA ARG A 32 -0.07 2.27 16.18
C ARG A 32 -0.29 0.85 15.64
N ASN A 33 -0.44 0.72 14.32
CA ASN A 33 -0.70 -0.54 13.63
C ASN A 33 0.52 -1.13 12.89
N TRP A 34 1.74 -0.77 13.31
CA TRP A 34 2.99 -1.15 12.61
C TRP A 34 3.15 -2.67 12.41
N ARG A 35 2.63 -3.50 13.32
CA ARG A 35 2.64 -4.96 13.22
C ARG A 35 1.94 -5.50 11.96
N TYR A 36 0.83 -4.89 11.55
CA TYR A 36 0.11 -5.30 10.34
C TYR A 36 0.92 -4.98 9.08
N TYR A 37 1.56 -3.81 9.06
CA TYR A 37 2.48 -3.42 7.98
C TYR A 37 3.73 -4.29 7.94
N LEU A 38 4.24 -4.75 9.09
CA LEU A 38 5.35 -5.69 9.14
C LEU A 38 4.96 -7.04 8.52
N THR A 39 3.82 -7.61 8.94
CA THR A 39 3.31 -8.87 8.38
C THR A 39 3.11 -8.75 6.86
N TRP A 40 2.50 -7.65 6.41
CA TRP A 40 2.34 -7.36 4.99
C TRP A 40 3.70 -7.27 4.27
N PHE A 41 4.65 -6.52 4.83
CA PHE A 41 5.98 -6.33 4.25
C PHE A 41 6.71 -7.67 4.10
N VAL A 42 6.67 -8.53 5.12
CA VAL A 42 7.27 -9.88 5.07
C VAL A 42 6.64 -10.72 3.95
N VAL A 43 5.31 -10.71 3.82
CA VAL A 43 4.60 -11.46 2.77
C VAL A 43 4.94 -10.93 1.38
N VAL A 44 5.05 -9.62 1.21
CA VAL A 44 5.45 -9.00 -0.06
C VAL A 44 6.88 -9.38 -0.43
N VAL A 45 7.82 -9.30 0.52
CA VAL A 45 9.22 -9.68 0.28
C VAL A 45 9.31 -11.16 -0.10
N ALA A 46 8.59 -12.04 0.60
CA ALA A 46 8.51 -13.46 0.26
C ALA A 46 7.93 -13.68 -1.15
N TYR A 47 6.85 -13.00 -1.50
CA TYR A 47 6.26 -13.03 -2.83
C TYR A 47 7.24 -12.58 -3.91
N THR A 48 7.93 -11.45 -3.70
CA THR A 48 8.94 -10.93 -4.62
C THR A 48 10.09 -11.93 -4.79
N GLY A 49 10.53 -12.57 -3.71
CA GLY A 49 11.54 -13.63 -3.77
C GLY A 49 11.10 -14.81 -4.65
N VAL A 50 9.88 -15.32 -4.42
CA VAL A 50 9.31 -16.41 -5.24
C VAL A 50 9.18 -15.99 -6.71
N PHE A 51 8.69 -14.77 -6.96
CA PHE A 51 8.54 -14.25 -8.32
C PHE A 51 9.86 -14.21 -9.09
N ASN A 52 10.96 -13.83 -8.43
CA ASN A 52 12.30 -13.84 -9.03
C ASN A 52 12.91 -15.25 -9.13
N ALA A 53 12.52 -16.18 -8.26
CA ALA A 53 13.00 -17.56 -8.31
C ALA A 53 12.40 -18.34 -9.49
N VAL A 54 11.16 -18.05 -9.89
CA VAL A 54 10.47 -18.73 -11.01
C VAL A 54 11.31 -18.75 -12.31
N PRO A 55 11.83 -17.64 -12.84
CA PRO A 55 12.63 -17.67 -14.07
C PRO A 55 13.95 -18.42 -13.92
N LEU A 56 14.57 -18.40 -12.73
CA LEU A 56 15.82 -19.14 -12.48
C LEU A 56 15.58 -20.65 -12.52
N VAL A 57 14.52 -21.12 -11.85
CA VAL A 57 14.13 -22.53 -11.86
C VAL A 57 13.66 -22.95 -13.24
N LEU A 58 12.98 -22.07 -13.98
CA LEU A 58 12.57 -22.32 -15.35
C LEU A 58 13.79 -22.53 -16.26
N GLY A 59 14.80 -21.65 -16.17
CA GLY A 59 16.06 -21.81 -16.90
C GLY A 59 16.73 -23.15 -16.61
N TRP A 60 16.90 -23.48 -15.33
CA TRP A 60 17.47 -24.77 -14.92
C TRP A 60 16.64 -25.97 -15.38
N ALA A 61 15.32 -25.85 -15.48
CA ALA A 61 14.46 -26.91 -16.00
C ALA A 61 14.64 -27.08 -17.51
N VAL A 62 14.76 -25.98 -18.26
CA VAL A 62 14.98 -25.98 -19.71
C VAL A 62 16.38 -26.50 -20.07
N ASP A 63 17.42 -26.14 -19.32
CA ASP A 63 18.78 -26.61 -19.58
C ASP A 63 18.86 -28.16 -19.49
N GLY A 64 18.12 -28.77 -18.56
CA GLY A 64 18.04 -30.22 -18.44
C GLY A 64 17.21 -30.93 -19.53
N LEU A 65 16.46 -30.19 -20.34
CA LEU A 65 15.78 -30.73 -21.53
C LEU A 65 16.70 -30.73 -22.77
N ILE A 66 17.69 -29.83 -22.79
CA ILE A 66 18.62 -29.66 -23.90
C ILE A 66 19.79 -30.66 -23.78
N ASP A 67 20.16 -31.01 -22.55
CA ASP A 67 21.29 -31.89 -22.27
C ASP A 67 20.89 -33.39 -22.41
N PRO A 68 21.43 -34.12 -23.42
CA PRO A 68 21.02 -35.49 -23.71
C PRO A 68 21.41 -36.51 -22.64
N GLU A 69 22.28 -36.15 -21.69
CA GLU A 69 22.68 -37.00 -20.57
C GLU A 69 21.66 -37.02 -19.41
N VAL A 70 20.67 -36.13 -19.43
CA VAL A 70 19.70 -35.99 -18.35
C VAL A 70 18.52 -36.95 -18.52
N GLU A 71 18.31 -37.79 -17.50
CA GLU A 71 17.19 -38.74 -17.48
C GLU A 71 15.82 -38.02 -17.40
N ALA A 72 14.82 -38.52 -18.13
CA ALA A 72 13.47 -37.94 -18.17
C ALA A 72 12.81 -37.81 -16.78
N SER A 73 13.15 -38.70 -15.85
CA SER A 73 12.67 -38.66 -14.45
C SER A 73 13.11 -37.39 -13.72
N VAL A 74 14.31 -36.86 -14.02
CA VAL A 74 14.84 -35.62 -13.46
C VAL A 74 14.07 -34.42 -13.97
N VAL A 75 13.76 -34.39 -15.27
CA VAL A 75 12.98 -33.32 -15.90
C VAL A 75 11.57 -33.25 -15.32
N ILE A 76 10.88 -34.39 -15.17
CA ILE A 76 9.54 -34.45 -14.57
C ILE A 76 9.55 -33.90 -13.14
N ARG A 77 10.58 -34.25 -12.34
CA ARG A 77 10.73 -33.72 -10.98
C ARG A 77 10.90 -32.20 -10.96
N ARG A 78 11.64 -31.63 -11.92
CA ARG A 78 11.80 -30.16 -12.06
C ARG A 78 10.48 -29.48 -12.44
N CYS A 79 9.67 -30.08 -13.32
CA CYS A 79 8.34 -29.58 -13.66
C CYS A 79 7.40 -29.55 -12.44
N TRP A 80 7.42 -30.59 -11.60
CA TRP A 80 6.66 -30.59 -10.35
C TRP A 80 7.11 -29.49 -9.38
N LEU A 81 8.43 -29.24 -9.32
CA LEU A 81 9.00 -28.16 -8.52
C LEU A 81 8.52 -26.78 -9.02
N LEU A 82 8.48 -26.57 -10.33
CA LEU A 82 7.92 -25.36 -10.94
C LEU A 82 6.43 -25.18 -10.62
N LEU A 83 5.65 -26.26 -10.73
CA LEU A 83 4.23 -26.21 -10.38
C LEU A 83 4.03 -25.85 -8.90
N GLY A 84 4.79 -26.46 -8.00
CA GLY A 84 4.77 -26.14 -6.57
C GLY A 84 5.13 -24.67 -6.30
N LEU A 85 6.17 -24.17 -6.96
CA LEU A 85 6.59 -22.78 -6.85
C LEU A 85 5.51 -21.80 -7.37
N ALA A 86 4.86 -22.14 -8.48
CA ALA A 86 3.76 -21.35 -9.04
C ALA A 86 2.55 -21.30 -8.09
N LEU A 87 2.19 -22.43 -7.47
CA LEU A 87 1.11 -22.49 -6.47
C LEU A 87 1.45 -21.64 -5.24
N VAL A 88 2.64 -21.78 -4.68
CA VAL A 88 3.12 -20.98 -3.54
C VAL A 88 3.14 -19.49 -3.91
N GLY A 89 3.65 -19.15 -5.09
CA GLY A 89 3.66 -17.79 -5.61
C GLY A 89 2.24 -17.21 -5.75
N GLY A 90 1.28 -18.02 -6.20
CA GLY A 90 -0.13 -17.64 -6.28
C GLY A 90 -0.75 -17.35 -4.92
N VAL A 91 -0.51 -18.23 -3.93
CA VAL A 91 -0.97 -18.04 -2.55
C VAL A 91 -0.37 -16.78 -1.93
N LEU A 92 0.94 -16.60 -2.03
CA LEU A 92 1.64 -15.41 -1.53
C LEU A 92 1.11 -14.14 -2.20
N ARG A 93 0.86 -14.17 -3.51
CA ARG A 93 0.28 -13.05 -4.24
C ARG A 93 -1.11 -12.70 -3.71
N PHE A 94 -1.95 -13.71 -3.47
CA PHE A 94 -3.29 -13.50 -2.90
C PHE A 94 -3.21 -12.83 -1.52
N TYR A 95 -2.42 -13.38 -0.60
CA TYR A 95 -2.25 -12.80 0.74
C TYR A 95 -1.60 -11.41 0.71
N SER A 96 -0.61 -11.19 -0.16
CA SER A 96 0.01 -9.87 -0.30
C SER A 96 -1.02 -8.80 -0.66
N ARG A 97 -2.05 -9.18 -1.46
CA ARG A 97 -3.10 -8.25 -1.90
C ARG A 97 -4.11 -8.02 -0.79
N GLN A 98 -4.56 -9.08 -0.11
CA GLN A 98 -5.52 -8.95 0.99
C GLN A 98 -4.95 -8.13 2.15
N LEU A 99 -3.70 -8.41 2.56
CA LEU A 99 -3.08 -7.74 3.70
C LEU A 99 -2.92 -6.22 3.50
N VAL A 100 -2.70 -5.73 2.27
CA VAL A 100 -2.71 -4.27 2.00
C VAL A 100 -4.07 -3.67 2.33
N PHE A 101 -5.14 -4.30 1.83
CA PHE A 101 -6.49 -3.78 1.98
C PHE A 101 -6.93 -3.81 3.44
N ASP A 102 -6.61 -4.88 4.16
CA ASP A 102 -6.97 -4.98 5.57
C ASP A 102 -6.22 -3.95 6.42
N ALA A 103 -4.92 -3.74 6.16
CA ALA A 103 -4.16 -2.68 6.82
C ALA A 103 -4.72 -1.27 6.50
N ALA A 104 -5.16 -1.03 5.27
CA ALA A 104 -5.78 0.23 4.89
C ALA A 104 -7.13 0.45 5.58
N ARG A 105 -7.99 -0.58 5.62
CA ARG A 105 -9.32 -0.52 6.26
C ARG A 105 -9.25 -0.22 7.75
N GLU A 106 -8.27 -0.78 8.45
CA GLU A 106 -8.11 -0.52 9.89
C GLU A 106 -7.80 0.96 10.16
N VAL A 107 -6.90 1.55 9.36
CA VAL A 107 -6.56 2.98 9.48
C VAL A 107 -7.76 3.86 9.11
N GLU A 108 -8.47 3.52 8.04
CA GLU A 108 -9.69 4.21 7.62
C GLU A 108 -10.77 4.15 8.72
N TYR A 109 -10.93 2.99 9.36
CA TYR A 109 -11.86 2.80 10.46
C TYR A 109 -11.51 3.68 11.68
N GLU A 110 -10.24 3.72 12.09
CA GLU A 110 -9.79 4.59 13.19
C GLU A 110 -10.05 6.07 12.89
N ILE A 111 -9.72 6.53 11.67
CA ILE A 111 -9.92 7.93 11.26
C ILE A 111 -11.41 8.29 11.28
N ARG A 112 -12.27 7.42 10.74
CA ARG A 112 -13.73 7.65 10.73
C ARG A 112 -14.30 7.68 12.14
N ASN A 113 -13.83 6.82 13.05
CA ASN A 113 -14.27 6.83 14.44
C ASN A 113 -13.88 8.13 15.16
N ASP A 114 -12.64 8.59 15.00
CA ASP A 114 -12.17 9.84 15.61
C ASP A 114 -12.92 11.05 15.07
N LEU A 115 -13.18 11.08 13.75
CA LEU A 115 -13.95 12.13 13.11
C LEU A 115 -15.40 12.14 13.60
N PHE A 116 -16.04 10.97 13.69
CA PHE A 116 -17.39 10.83 14.21
C PHE A 116 -17.50 11.29 15.67
N ALA A 117 -16.54 10.89 16.51
CA ALA A 117 -16.46 11.35 17.90
C ALA A 117 -16.24 12.87 18.00
N HIS A 118 -15.52 13.48 17.06
CA HIS A 118 -15.36 14.93 17.00
C HIS A 118 -16.65 15.63 16.60
N LEU A 119 -17.37 15.12 15.60
CA LEU A 119 -18.66 15.66 15.15
C LEU A 119 -19.69 15.64 16.28
N GLN A 120 -19.80 14.55 17.04
CA GLN A 120 -20.74 14.46 18.17
C GLN A 120 -20.57 15.55 19.24
N ARG A 121 -19.37 16.12 19.37
CA ARG A 121 -19.09 17.19 20.34
C ARG A 121 -19.32 18.60 19.79
N GLN A 122 -19.67 18.74 18.51
CA GLN A 122 -19.89 20.04 17.89
C GLN A 122 -21.23 20.67 18.33
N PRO A 123 -21.27 22.00 18.50
CA PRO A 123 -22.48 22.71 18.88
C PRO A 123 -23.50 22.69 17.74
N GLN A 124 -24.79 22.85 18.08
CA GLN A 124 -25.88 22.85 17.10
C GLN A 124 -25.70 23.91 15.99
N SER A 125 -25.08 25.05 16.31
CA SER A 125 -24.74 26.11 15.36
C SER A 125 -23.84 25.67 14.20
N PHE A 126 -23.00 24.65 14.41
CA PHE A 126 -22.16 24.07 13.36
C PHE A 126 -23.02 23.39 12.29
N TYR A 127 -24.00 22.60 12.71
CA TYR A 127 -24.91 21.86 11.84
C TYR A 127 -25.94 22.73 11.11
N PHE A 128 -26.22 23.93 11.63
CA PHE A 128 -26.99 24.93 10.89
C PHE A 128 -26.19 25.56 9.74
N ARG A 129 -24.86 25.57 9.83
CA ARG A 129 -23.97 26.17 8.81
C ARG A 129 -23.49 25.14 7.78
N TRP A 130 -23.40 23.87 8.15
CA TRP A 130 -22.96 22.77 7.29
C TRP A 130 -23.99 21.64 7.30
N ARG A 131 -24.55 21.28 6.15
CA ARG A 131 -25.52 20.18 6.06
C ARG A 131 -24.86 18.86 6.43
N THR A 132 -25.49 18.11 7.34
CA THR A 132 -25.02 16.80 7.78
C THR A 132 -24.82 15.82 6.61
N GLY A 133 -25.68 15.88 5.58
CA GLY A 133 -25.53 15.05 4.39
C GLY A 133 -24.24 15.32 3.61
N ASP A 134 -23.85 16.59 3.47
CA ASP A 134 -22.62 16.99 2.79
C ASP A 134 -21.39 16.59 3.61
N LEU A 135 -21.47 16.70 4.94
CA LEU A 135 -20.42 16.24 5.84
C LEU A 135 -20.21 14.73 5.72
N MET A 136 -21.28 13.93 5.80
CA MET A 136 -21.20 12.47 5.68
C MET A 136 -20.70 12.03 4.31
N SER A 137 -21.13 12.69 3.23
CA SER A 137 -20.65 12.42 1.88
C SER A 137 -19.13 12.59 1.78
N ARG A 138 -18.59 13.72 2.26
CA ARG A 138 -17.15 13.96 2.28
C ARG A 138 -16.38 12.96 3.15
N CYS A 139 -16.93 12.57 4.30
CA CYS A 139 -16.27 11.60 5.19
C CYS A 139 -16.16 10.18 4.62
N VAL A 140 -17.01 9.84 3.65
CA VAL A 140 -17.02 8.51 3.02
C VAL A 140 -16.25 8.52 1.70
N ASN A 141 -16.31 9.64 0.98
CA ASN A 141 -15.85 9.74 -0.40
C ASN A 141 -14.42 10.30 -0.55
N ASP A 142 -13.95 11.09 0.43
CA ASP A 142 -12.56 11.55 0.54
C ASP A 142 -11.74 10.57 1.41
#